data_AF-A0A0F7UZ40-F1
#
_entry.id   AF-A0A0F7UZ40-F1
#
_cell.length_a   1.000
_cell.length_b   1.000
_cell.length_c   1.000
_cell.angle_alpha   90.00
_cell.angle_beta   90.00
_cell.angle_gamma   90.00
#
_symmetry.space_group_name_H-M   'P 1'
#
loop_
_entity.id
_entity.type
_entity.pdbx_description
1 polymer ?
#
loop_
_entity_poly.entity_id
_entity_poly.type
_entity_poly.pdbx_seq_one_letter_code
_entity_poly.pdbx_strand_id
1 'polypeptide(L)'
;MAASTIPISQWPSLLYAPPSSPANPAVEALPEMQFDDLHYPRQMLLCRGAGYSLEQCNRMAQPDARVTPENPAEKLLKEEAVAAIACLSQREGGKDEQCRYYIERMYKLANKEKQPEPGMLSKASTLACKLLGIHRPEA
;
A
#
# COMPACT_ATOMS: atom_id res chain seq x y z
N MET A 1 5.05 16.32 -20.51
CA MET A 1 6.50 16.19 -20.72
C MET A 1 6.70 15.25 -21.90
N ALA A 2 7.44 15.66 -22.95
CA ALA A 2 7.78 14.73 -24.03
C ALA A 2 8.85 13.74 -23.52
N ALA A 3 8.74 12.47 -23.88
CA ALA A 3 9.68 11.43 -23.47
C ALA A 3 10.92 11.45 -24.37
N SER A 4 12.07 11.84 -23.84
CA SER A 4 13.38 11.73 -24.52
C SER A 4 14.04 10.39 -24.22
N THR A 5 14.88 9.92 -25.13
CA THR A 5 15.68 8.71 -24.94
C THR A 5 16.61 8.85 -23.74
N ILE A 6 16.62 7.85 -22.84
CA ILE A 6 17.52 7.80 -21.68
C ILE A 6 18.80 7.05 -22.06
N PRO A 7 19.98 7.70 -22.04
CA PRO A 7 21.26 7.04 -22.31
C PRO A 7 21.55 5.91 -21.31
N ILE A 8 22.32 4.90 -21.74
CA ILE A 8 22.68 3.75 -20.90
C ILE A 8 23.41 4.13 -19.61
N SER A 9 24.19 5.22 -19.64
CA SER A 9 24.88 5.75 -18.46
C SER A 9 23.93 6.26 -17.36
N GLN A 10 22.66 6.50 -17.68
CA GLN A 10 21.65 6.99 -16.74
C GLN A 10 20.69 5.87 -16.28
N TRP A 11 20.88 4.64 -16.75
CA TRP A 11 20.01 3.52 -16.35
C TRP A 11 20.06 3.23 -14.84
N PRO A 12 21.21 3.27 -14.14
CA PRO A 12 21.23 3.08 -12.69
C PRO A 12 20.32 4.06 -11.94
N SER A 13 20.32 5.34 -12.33
CA SER A 13 19.41 6.33 -11.76
C SER A 13 17.96 6.09 -12.17
N LEU A 14 17.72 5.66 -13.41
CA LEU A 14 16.38 5.37 -13.92
C LEU A 14 15.68 4.24 -13.15
N LEU A 15 16.45 3.25 -12.66
CA LEU A 15 15.93 2.12 -11.89
C LEU A 15 15.35 2.53 -10.53
N TYR A 16 15.96 3.51 -9.86
CA TYR A 16 15.56 3.96 -8.52
C TYR A 16 14.89 5.34 -8.50
N ALA A 17 14.81 6.01 -9.64
CA ALA A 17 14.06 7.26 -9.85
C ALA A 17 13.37 7.23 -11.23
N PRO A 18 12.38 6.35 -11.42
CA PRO A 18 11.70 6.19 -12.70
C PRO A 18 10.87 7.44 -13.06
N PRO A 19 10.57 7.67 -14.35
CA PRO A 19 9.68 8.74 -14.78
C PRO A 19 8.25 8.48 -14.29
N SER A 20 7.47 9.56 -14.17
CA SER A 20 6.07 9.45 -13.77
C SER A 20 5.24 8.67 -14.80
N SER A 21 4.41 7.78 -14.29
CA SER A 21 3.45 6.96 -15.03
C SER A 21 2.09 6.98 -14.31
N PRO A 22 0.99 6.56 -14.96
CA PRO A 22 -0.31 6.42 -14.29
C PRO A 22 -0.29 5.42 -13.12
N ALA A 23 0.62 4.44 -13.14
CA ALA A 23 0.83 3.48 -12.06
C ALA A 23 2.30 3.53 -11.62
N ASN A 24 2.60 4.41 -10.67
CA ASN A 24 3.95 4.53 -10.11
C ASN A 24 4.20 3.48 -9.03
N PRO A 25 5.43 2.96 -8.91
CA PRO A 25 5.85 2.29 -7.68
C PRO A 25 6.05 3.33 -6.56
N ALA A 26 6.18 2.84 -5.32
CA ALA A 26 6.67 3.66 -4.20
C ALA A 26 8.19 3.83 -4.35
N VAL A 27 8.62 4.98 -4.90
CA VAL A 27 10.03 5.26 -5.26
C VAL A 27 10.94 5.19 -4.03
N GLU A 28 10.43 5.70 -2.91
CA GLU A 28 11.07 5.67 -1.59
C GLU A 28 11.25 4.25 -1.01
N ALA A 29 10.54 3.25 -1.55
CA ALA A 29 10.58 1.86 -1.11
C ALA A 29 11.27 0.93 -2.14
N LEU A 30 11.76 1.47 -3.27
CA LEU A 30 12.45 0.68 -4.29
C LEU A 30 13.75 0.05 -3.77
N PRO A 31 14.60 0.75 -2.99
CA PRO A 31 15.79 0.13 -2.39
C PRO A 31 15.50 -1.01 -1.39
N GLU A 32 14.29 -1.03 -0.81
CA GLU A 32 13.86 -1.98 0.21
C GLU A 32 13.29 -3.27 -0.40
N MET A 33 13.04 -3.31 -1.71
CA MET A 33 12.56 -4.52 -2.37
C MET A 33 13.65 -5.60 -2.32
N GLN A 34 13.36 -6.70 -1.64
CA GLN A 34 14.30 -7.81 -1.45
C GLN A 34 13.60 -9.14 -1.71
N PHE A 35 14.36 -10.05 -2.30
CA PHE A 35 13.99 -11.45 -2.48
C PHE A 35 15.27 -12.27 -2.48
N ASP A 36 15.50 -13.07 -1.44
CA ASP A 36 16.78 -13.76 -1.25
C ASP A 36 16.77 -15.13 -1.94
N ASP A 37 17.35 -15.20 -3.13
CA ASP A 37 17.51 -16.44 -3.92
C ASP A 37 18.31 -17.53 -3.16
N LEU A 38 19.08 -17.14 -2.14
CA LEU A 38 19.92 -18.03 -1.36
C LEU A 38 19.31 -18.41 -0.01
N HIS A 39 18.07 -18.02 0.28
CA HIS A 39 17.40 -18.31 1.55
C HIS A 39 17.39 -19.80 1.89
N TYR A 40 16.75 -20.63 1.07
CA TYR A 40 16.65 -22.06 1.32
C TYR A 40 17.99 -22.80 1.19
N PRO A 41 18.86 -22.52 0.19
CA PRO A 41 20.20 -23.10 0.14
C PRO A 41 21.00 -22.84 1.42
N ARG A 42 20.97 -21.60 1.93
CA ARG A 42 21.66 -21.20 3.16
C ARG A 42 21.03 -21.86 4.40
N GLN A 43 19.71 -21.89 4.50
CA GLN A 43 19.01 -22.57 5.59
C GLN A 43 19.36 -24.07 5.63
N MET A 44 19.36 -24.74 4.48
CA MET A 44 19.73 -26.15 4.35
C MET A 44 21.19 -26.38 4.78
N LEU A 45 22.13 -25.57 4.30
CA LEU A 45 23.54 -25.68 4.65
C LEU A 45 23.75 -25.58 6.17
N LEU A 46 23.14 -24.58 6.81
CA LEU A 46 23.22 -24.38 8.25
C LEU A 46 22.58 -25.55 9.02
N CYS A 47 21.42 -26.02 8.55
CA CYS A 47 20.72 -27.13 9.17
C CYS A 47 21.50 -28.46 9.09
N ARG A 48 22.10 -28.77 7.92
CA ARG A 48 22.96 -29.95 7.76
C ARG A 48 24.26 -29.82 8.54
N GLY A 49 24.85 -28.62 8.60
CA GLY A 49 26.02 -28.32 9.41
C GLY A 49 25.78 -28.50 10.91
N ALA A 50 24.54 -28.27 11.38
CA ALA A 50 24.11 -28.55 12.74
C ALA A 50 23.82 -30.04 13.01
N GLY A 51 23.89 -30.92 12.01
CA GLY A 51 23.75 -32.37 12.14
C GLY A 51 22.35 -32.93 11.90
N TYR A 52 21.40 -32.13 11.43
CA TYR A 52 20.06 -32.62 11.09
C TYR A 52 20.04 -33.41 9.77
N SER A 53 19.07 -34.31 9.65
CA SER A 53 18.73 -35.00 8.38
C SER A 53 18.05 -34.06 7.40
N LEU A 54 18.02 -34.45 6.12
CA LEU A 54 17.34 -33.69 5.07
C LEU A 54 15.85 -33.51 5.38
N GLU A 55 15.17 -34.56 5.85
CA GLU A 55 13.75 -34.54 6.16
C GLU A 55 13.45 -33.62 7.35
N GLN A 56 14.34 -33.59 8.35
CA GLN A 56 14.24 -32.64 9.46
C GLN A 56 14.42 -31.21 8.97
N CYS A 57 15.42 -30.94 8.13
CA CYS A 57 15.65 -29.60 7.58
C CYS A 57 14.46 -29.12 6.76
N ASN A 58 13.86 -29.99 5.93
CA ASN A 58 12.67 -29.65 5.16
C ASN A 58 11.45 -29.36 6.03
N ARG A 59 11.28 -30.09 7.15
CA ARG A 59 10.19 -29.80 8.11
C ARG A 59 10.38 -28.51 8.90
N MET A 60 11.63 -28.13 9.16
CA MET A 60 11.98 -26.89 9.86
C MET A 60 12.12 -25.69 8.92
N ALA A 61 12.08 -25.93 7.61
CA ALA A 61 12.16 -24.87 6.61
C ALA A 61 11.01 -23.88 6.81
N GLN A 62 11.33 -22.60 6.76
CA GLN A 62 10.36 -21.51 6.85
C GLN A 62 10.59 -20.58 5.66
N PRO A 63 9.53 -19.96 5.11
CA PRO A 63 9.72 -18.96 4.05
C PRO A 63 10.52 -17.77 4.57
N ASP A 64 11.19 -17.07 3.66
CA ASP A 64 11.95 -15.88 4.02
C ASP A 64 11.03 -14.77 4.54
N ALA A 65 11.46 -14.10 5.59
CA ALA A 65 10.77 -12.93 6.14
C ALA A 65 11.37 -11.61 5.62
N ARG A 66 12.56 -11.64 5.00
CA ARG A 66 13.26 -10.48 4.44
C ARG A 66 12.82 -10.17 3.00
N VAL A 67 11.52 -10.22 2.79
CA VAL A 67 10.89 -9.88 1.51
C VAL A 67 10.45 -8.42 1.48
N THR A 68 10.05 -7.93 0.31
CA THR A 68 9.44 -6.59 0.18
C THR A 68 8.33 -6.38 1.23
N PRO A 69 8.33 -5.26 1.97
CA PRO A 69 7.32 -4.98 2.98
C PRO A 69 5.88 -5.01 2.43
N GLU A 70 4.94 -5.51 3.25
CA GLU A 70 3.51 -5.51 2.93
C GLU A 70 2.99 -4.07 2.76
N ASN A 71 2.06 -3.86 1.83
CA ASN A 71 1.46 -2.54 1.62
C ASN A 71 0.58 -2.15 2.82
N PRO A 72 0.86 -1.03 3.51
CA PRO A 72 0.07 -0.63 4.68
C PRO A 72 -1.41 -0.36 4.36
N ALA A 73 -1.76 -0.07 3.10
CA ALA A 73 -3.14 0.10 2.66
C ALA A 73 -4.00 -1.15 2.90
N GLU A 74 -3.40 -2.36 2.88
CA GLU A 74 -4.13 -3.61 3.13
C GLU A 74 -4.68 -3.69 4.57
N LYS A 75 -4.01 -3.02 5.51
CA LYS A 75 -4.47 -2.93 6.90
C LYS A 75 -5.31 -1.68 7.15
N LEU A 76 -4.95 -0.55 6.52
CA LEU A 76 -5.57 0.75 6.80
C LEU A 76 -6.88 0.99 6.04
N LEU A 77 -7.01 0.49 4.81
CA LEU A 77 -8.20 0.65 3.95
C LEU A 77 -8.93 -0.69 3.76
N LYS A 78 -8.84 -1.59 4.75
CA LYS A 78 -9.36 -2.96 4.65
C LYS A 78 -10.84 -2.99 4.26
N GLU A 79 -11.68 -2.22 4.94
CA GLU A 79 -13.13 -2.24 4.73
C GLU A 79 -13.51 -1.64 3.36
N GLU A 80 -12.89 -0.52 2.98
CA GLU A 80 -13.09 0.08 1.66
C GLU A 80 -12.62 -0.84 0.54
N ALA A 81 -11.50 -1.54 0.72
CA ALA A 81 -10.98 -2.50 -0.25
C ALA A 81 -11.92 -3.71 -0.41
N VAL A 82 -12.42 -4.27 0.69
CA VAL A 82 -13.40 -5.38 0.64
C VAL A 82 -14.68 -4.94 -0.09
N ALA A 83 -15.20 -3.74 0.19
CA ALA A 83 -16.38 -3.21 -0.49
C ALA A 83 -16.12 -2.96 -1.99
N ALA A 84 -14.95 -2.41 -2.34
CA ALA A 84 -14.55 -2.21 -3.73
C ALA A 84 -14.45 -3.55 -4.47
N ILE A 85 -13.80 -4.56 -3.88
CA ILE A 85 -13.68 -5.91 -4.44
C ILE A 85 -15.06 -6.53 -4.63
N ALA A 86 -15.95 -6.44 -3.63
CA ALA A 86 -17.32 -6.93 -3.74
C ALA A 86 -18.07 -6.26 -4.90
N CYS A 87 -17.92 -4.94 -5.07
CA CYS A 87 -18.47 -4.25 -6.22
C CYS A 87 -17.90 -4.80 -7.54
N LEU A 88 -16.58 -4.91 -7.66
CA LEU A 88 -15.92 -5.42 -8.87
C LEU A 88 -16.38 -6.85 -9.19
N SER A 89 -16.53 -7.71 -8.20
CA SER A 89 -17.04 -9.07 -8.36
C SER A 89 -18.49 -9.14 -8.82
N GLN A 90 -19.34 -8.20 -8.39
CA GLN A 90 -20.76 -8.15 -8.77
C GLN A 90 -21.03 -7.39 -10.07
N ARG A 91 -20.12 -6.49 -10.46
CA ARG A 91 -20.30 -5.53 -11.55
C ARG A 91 -19.34 -5.77 -12.71
N GLU A 92 -18.99 -7.03 -12.96
CA GLU A 92 -18.13 -7.46 -14.08
C GLU A 92 -16.84 -6.64 -14.19
N GLY A 93 -16.11 -6.50 -13.07
CA GLY A 93 -14.88 -5.73 -13.00
C GLY A 93 -15.10 -4.21 -12.92
N GLY A 94 -16.30 -3.74 -12.63
CA GLY A 94 -16.62 -2.31 -12.47
C GLY A 94 -16.76 -1.57 -13.80
N LYS A 95 -17.12 -2.30 -14.86
CA LYS A 95 -17.36 -1.73 -16.19
C LYS A 95 -18.34 -0.55 -16.11
N ASP A 96 -18.16 0.45 -16.97
CA ASP A 96 -19.01 1.65 -17.04
C ASP A 96 -19.06 2.44 -15.71
N GLU A 97 -17.92 2.55 -15.01
CA GLU A 97 -17.75 3.33 -13.77
C GLU A 97 -18.60 2.85 -12.58
N GLN A 98 -19.10 1.60 -12.62
CA GLN A 98 -20.03 1.06 -11.61
C GLN A 98 -19.42 0.98 -10.19
N CYS A 99 -18.09 0.91 -10.08
CA CYS A 99 -17.38 0.88 -8.80
C CYS A 99 -16.62 2.16 -8.48
N ARG A 100 -16.83 3.23 -9.27
CA ARG A 100 -16.14 4.52 -9.11
C ARG A 100 -16.27 5.07 -7.69
N TYR A 101 -17.43 4.92 -7.06
CA TYR A 101 -17.68 5.40 -5.70
C TYR A 101 -16.63 4.89 -4.69
N TYR A 102 -16.36 3.58 -4.68
CA TYR A 102 -15.42 2.98 -3.73
C TYR A 102 -13.97 3.34 -4.09
N ILE A 103 -13.64 3.31 -5.39
CA ILE A 103 -12.30 3.64 -5.90
C ILE A 103 -11.96 5.11 -5.58
N GLU A 104 -12.89 6.03 -5.81
CA GLU A 104 -12.72 7.46 -5.54
C GLU A 104 -12.57 7.72 -4.04
N ARG A 105 -13.36 7.04 -3.20
CA ARG A 105 -13.21 7.13 -1.73
C ARG A 105 -11.84 6.66 -1.25
N MET A 106 -11.37 5.51 -1.74
CA MET A 106 -10.04 4.99 -1.41
C MET A 106 -8.94 5.95 -1.86
N TYR A 107 -9.04 6.48 -3.08
CA TYR A 107 -8.10 7.47 -3.61
C TYR A 107 -8.04 8.73 -2.74
N LYS A 108 -9.18 9.28 -2.33
CA LYS A 108 -9.23 10.47 -1.46
C LYS A 108 -8.65 10.22 -0.07
N LEU A 109 -8.89 9.04 0.50
CA LEU A 109 -8.32 8.63 1.80
C LEU A 109 -6.80 8.47 1.73
N ALA A 110 -6.30 7.78 0.70
CA ALA A 110 -4.88 7.54 0.50
C ALA A 110 -4.12 8.85 0.22
N ASN A 111 -4.69 9.73 -0.59
CA ASN A 111 -4.01 10.94 -1.04
C ASN A 111 -4.24 12.14 -0.12
N LYS A 112 -5.06 11.99 0.94
CA LYS A 112 -5.44 13.04 1.88
C LYS A 112 -5.63 14.39 1.17
N GLU A 113 -6.64 14.49 0.32
CA GLU A 113 -7.13 15.83 -0.03
C GLU A 113 -7.48 16.50 1.30
N LYS A 114 -6.65 17.45 1.76
CA LYS A 114 -6.85 18.13 3.04
C LYS A 114 -8.33 18.50 3.10
N GLN A 115 -9.08 17.93 4.04
CA GLN A 115 -10.38 18.50 4.35
C GLN A 115 -10.12 19.99 4.56
N PRO A 116 -10.84 20.89 3.85
CA PRO A 116 -10.61 22.32 4.00
C PRO A 116 -10.65 22.60 5.50
N GLU A 117 -9.60 23.22 6.03
CA GLU A 117 -9.56 23.49 7.46
C GLU A 117 -10.89 24.14 7.85
N PRO A 118 -11.53 23.70 8.94
CA PRO A 118 -12.81 24.26 9.34
C PRO A 118 -12.64 25.78 9.46
N GLY A 119 -13.26 26.51 8.54
CA GLY A 119 -13.21 27.97 8.51
C GLY A 119 -13.70 28.55 9.82
N MET A 120 -13.39 29.81 10.12
CA MET A 120 -13.74 30.45 11.40
C MET A 120 -15.23 30.30 11.78
N LEU A 121 -16.13 30.22 10.77
CA LEU A 121 -17.56 29.95 10.97
C LEU A 121 -17.86 28.56 11.55
N SER A 122 -17.13 27.53 11.10
CA SER A 122 -17.24 26.18 11.64
C SER A 122 -16.79 26.16 13.11
N LYS A 123 -15.65 26.77 13.42
CA LYS A 123 -15.12 26.91 14.80
C LYS A 123 -16.09 27.67 15.70
N ALA A 124 -16.71 28.74 15.21
CA ALA A 124 -17.72 29.51 15.94
C ALA A 124 -18.99 28.69 16.23
N SER A 125 -19.47 27.89 15.27
CA SER A 125 -20.64 27.03 15.48
C SER A 125 -20.39 25.95 16.54
N THR A 126 -19.18 25.37 16.58
CA THR A 126 -18.79 24.34 17.54
C THR A 126 -18.65 24.91 18.95
N LEU A 127 -18.17 26.14 19.06
CA LEU A 127 -18.02 26.84 20.34
C LEU A 127 -19.38 27.27 20.90
N ALA A 128 -20.30 27.75 20.03
CA ALA A 128 -21.67 28.04 20.40
C ALA A 128 -22.45 26.78 20.82
N CYS A 129 -22.29 25.65 20.12
CA CYS A 129 -22.92 24.39 20.50
C CYS A 129 -22.40 23.85 21.84
N LYS A 130 -21.10 23.98 22.12
CA LYS A 130 -20.51 23.61 23.43
C LYS A 130 -20.99 24.52 24.57
N LEU A 131 -21.14 25.82 24.33
CA LEU A 131 -21.62 26.77 25.33
C LEU A 131 -23.13 26.67 25.59
N LEU A 132 -23.91 26.24 24.59
CA LEU A 132 -25.37 26.11 24.69
C LEU A 132 -25.82 24.70 25.12
N GLY A 133 -24.88 23.76 25.36
CA GLY A 133 -25.20 22.41 25.83
C GLY A 133 -25.99 21.56 24.82
N ILE A 134 -25.99 21.93 23.53
CA ILE A 134 -26.72 21.21 22.49
C ILE A 134 -25.80 20.11 21.94
N HIS A 135 -26.03 18.87 22.37
CA HIS A 135 -25.44 17.70 21.73
C HIS A 135 -25.94 17.62 20.29
N ARG A 136 -25.03 17.76 19.32
CA ARG A 136 -25.31 17.36 17.94
C ARG A 136 -25.07 15.84 17.84
N PRO A 137 -26.04 15.05 17.37
CA PRO A 137 -25.83 13.63 17.13
C PRO A 137 -24.83 13.48 15.98
N GLU A 138 -23.90 12.54 16.14
CA GLU A 138 -22.91 12.17 15.13
C GLU A 138 -23.63 11.63 13.88
N ALA A 139 -23.25 12.17 12.72
CA ALA A 139 -23.46 11.58 11.40
C ALA A 139 -22.25 11.93 10.54
#